data_AF-A0A6N7AXB9-F1
#
_entry.id   AF-A0A6N7AXB9-F1
#
_cell.length_a   1.000
_cell.length_b   1.000
_cell.length_c   1.000
_cell.angle_alpha   90.00
_cell.angle_beta   90.00
_cell.angle_gamma   90.00
#
_symmetry.space_group_name_H-M   'P 1'
#
loop_
_entity.id
_entity.type
_entity.pdbx_description
1 polymer ?
#
loop_
_entity_poly.entity_id
_entity_poly.type
_entity_poly.pdbx_seq_one_letter_code
_entity_poly.pdbx_strand_id
1 'polypeptide(L)'
;MMDGITIRVLGDYGPFSRMGKSIGYQVTIGQSSYLVDCGSPLFQQIGGHGLKTISGMIITHCHDDHKRWFSDLALFNMYAPDIPHKIYLITSEGINEELFRSSGPALDRSLSPDSKRVVDISYDEYIDFKVIGPLPKYRIVCKDKGNGESRLYVSDRNGNSIGPDSAKIVISKKTGRPRLLFKDPDYKEWVEPDSFYPFSSEVFYEKDKNIYRDPEGFTIEAINAPVWHGVPGIGLKFKTDKETLIFSSDTVHDLRLWKQLYSEKKIQKFSMSKKEFESASVIHDDINNYIERTWGEERFREADKAFDDGVIIHDISSRNSIVHTDYQQLKHTALKRNNVILTHSPDKMTSEWMLSKADKVFMVKENTFYEVVSGELFPLNADVYHKEEGRYYVGYRSAEGKYAVYEKDENLSLSYQGRPELGKQLYRIDLYEDISGRYFPRLESVDSAYQERIDGSVELVKFFVDDSSGKDVESCRDKIQVKNLVKN
;
A
#
# COMPACT_ATOMS: atom_id res chain seq x y z
N MET A 1 16.43 12.25 -19.62
CA MET A 1 15.42 11.70 -18.71
C MET A 1 14.31 11.10 -19.54
N MET A 2 13.78 9.96 -19.14
CA MET A 2 12.58 9.42 -19.78
C MET A 2 11.37 10.24 -19.30
N ASP A 3 10.52 10.66 -20.23
CA ASP A 3 9.25 11.35 -19.96
C ASP A 3 8.26 10.35 -19.33
N GLY A 4 7.67 10.70 -18.18
CA GLY A 4 6.66 9.91 -17.48
C GLY A 4 6.94 9.68 -15.98
N ILE A 5 6.07 8.91 -15.31
CA ILE A 5 6.23 8.50 -13.90
C ILE A 5 6.91 7.12 -13.84
N THR A 6 8.10 7.04 -13.26
CA THR A 6 8.81 5.76 -13.05
C THR A 6 8.51 5.19 -11.67
N ILE A 7 8.19 3.90 -11.60
CA ILE A 7 8.00 3.16 -10.34
C ILE A 7 8.98 2.00 -10.29
N ARG A 8 9.88 1.99 -9.31
CA ARG A 8 10.67 0.81 -8.95
C ARG A 8 10.01 0.12 -7.76
N VAL A 9 9.68 -1.15 -7.93
CA VAL A 9 9.08 -1.98 -6.89
C VAL A 9 10.19 -2.49 -5.99
N LEU A 10 10.27 -1.97 -4.77
CA LEU A 10 11.26 -2.40 -3.79
C LEU A 10 10.74 -3.65 -3.05
N GLY A 11 9.47 -3.67 -2.69
CA GLY A 11 8.82 -4.84 -2.11
C GLY A 11 7.37 -4.93 -2.57
N ASP A 12 6.89 -6.15 -2.80
CA ASP A 12 5.52 -6.43 -3.23
C ASP A 12 4.87 -7.58 -2.47
N TYR A 13 5.31 -7.80 -1.23
CA TYR A 13 4.89 -8.94 -0.41
C TYR A 13 4.17 -8.49 0.85
N GLY A 14 3.24 -9.33 1.29
CA GLY A 14 2.64 -9.20 2.62
C GLY A 14 3.62 -9.38 3.78
N PRO A 15 3.13 -9.22 5.03
CA PRO A 15 3.96 -9.10 6.23
C PRO A 15 4.86 -10.31 6.51
N PHE A 16 4.51 -11.49 5.99
CA PHE A 16 5.17 -12.77 6.29
C PHE A 16 6.06 -13.33 5.17
N SER A 17 6.54 -12.48 4.25
CA SER A 17 7.53 -12.95 3.26
C SER A 17 8.75 -13.58 3.93
N ARG A 18 9.22 -14.72 3.39
CA ARG A 18 10.31 -15.53 3.96
C ARG A 18 11.62 -14.78 4.23
N MET A 19 11.85 -13.65 3.57
CA MET A 19 13.04 -12.82 3.73
C MET A 19 12.75 -11.42 4.25
N GLY A 20 11.52 -11.15 4.74
CA GLY A 20 11.13 -9.81 5.17
C GLY A 20 11.15 -8.77 4.05
N LYS A 21 10.80 -9.19 2.82
CA LYS A 21 10.74 -8.36 1.61
C LYS A 21 9.70 -7.25 1.70
N SER A 22 8.58 -7.50 2.39
CA SER A 22 7.56 -6.49 2.72
C SER A 22 7.07 -5.68 1.51
N ILE A 23 6.51 -4.49 1.74
CA ILE A 23 6.11 -3.55 0.69
C ILE A 23 6.99 -2.30 0.67
N GLY A 24 7.16 -1.71 -0.51
CA GLY A 24 7.81 -0.42 -0.68
C GLY A 24 8.02 -0.11 -2.15
N TYR A 25 7.95 1.16 -2.50
CA TYR A 25 8.15 1.63 -3.85
C TYR A 25 9.05 2.87 -3.87
N GLN A 26 9.78 3.02 -4.96
CA GLN A 26 10.44 4.26 -5.30
C GLN A 26 9.73 4.86 -6.52
N VAL A 27 9.19 6.06 -6.39
CA VAL A 27 8.53 6.81 -7.46
C VAL A 27 9.43 7.95 -7.89
N THR A 28 9.78 8.01 -9.18
CA THR A 28 10.62 9.06 -9.76
C THR A 28 9.85 9.80 -10.84
N ILE A 29 9.82 11.13 -10.74
CA ILE A 29 9.22 12.05 -11.72
C ILE A 29 10.22 13.19 -11.92
N GLY A 30 10.74 13.34 -13.14
CA GLY A 30 11.81 14.28 -13.41
C GLY A 30 13.06 13.97 -12.58
N GLN A 31 13.55 14.95 -11.82
CA GLN A 31 14.66 14.78 -10.88
C GLN A 31 14.24 14.38 -9.46
N SER A 32 12.95 14.46 -9.14
CA SER A 32 12.45 14.16 -7.80
C SER A 32 12.19 12.66 -7.62
N SER A 33 12.57 12.11 -6.47
CA SER A 33 12.44 10.68 -6.16
C SER A 33 11.89 10.48 -4.75
N TYR A 34 10.77 9.78 -4.63
CA TYR A 34 10.08 9.56 -3.37
C TYR A 34 10.02 8.08 -3.02
N LEU A 35 10.16 7.77 -1.73
CA LEU A 35 9.78 6.46 -1.20
C LEU A 35 8.30 6.47 -0.87
N VAL A 36 7.56 5.47 -1.34
CA VAL A 36 6.18 5.18 -0.92
C VAL A 36 6.23 3.90 -0.10
N ASP A 37 5.98 4.04 1.19
CA ASP A 37 6.25 3.07 2.24
C ASP A 37 7.74 2.67 2.34
N CYS A 38 8.14 2.15 3.50
CA CYS A 38 9.50 1.74 3.83
C CYS A 38 9.53 0.39 4.57
N GLY A 39 8.65 -0.53 4.20
CA GLY A 39 8.66 -1.88 4.74
C GLY A 39 9.78 -2.75 4.18
N SER A 40 10.09 -2.57 2.89
CA SER A 40 11.09 -3.38 2.18
C SER A 40 12.52 -3.03 2.61
N PRO A 41 13.50 -3.94 2.44
CA PRO A 41 14.88 -3.76 2.94
C PRO A 41 15.66 -2.67 2.17
N LEU A 42 15.36 -1.41 2.46
CA LEU A 42 15.83 -0.23 1.75
C LEU A 42 17.36 -0.18 1.60
N PHE A 43 18.10 -0.44 2.68
CA PHE A 43 19.56 -0.40 2.68
C PHE A 43 20.18 -1.46 1.76
N GLN A 44 19.55 -2.62 1.62
CA GLN A 44 20.01 -3.67 0.71
C GLN A 44 19.73 -3.31 -0.76
N GLN A 45 18.57 -2.69 -1.02
CA GLN A 45 18.08 -2.49 -2.39
C GLN A 45 18.51 -1.17 -3.03
N ILE A 46 18.66 -0.12 -2.22
CA ILE A 46 19.02 1.23 -2.65
C ILE A 46 20.45 1.57 -2.22
N GLY A 47 20.88 1.08 -1.06
CA GLY A 47 22.16 1.43 -0.46
C GLY A 47 22.17 2.83 0.16
N GLY A 48 23.06 3.06 1.14
CA GLY A 48 23.14 4.32 1.87
C GLY A 48 23.43 5.54 0.98
N HIS A 49 24.15 5.37 -0.13
CA HIS A 49 24.40 6.45 -1.10
C HIS A 49 23.17 6.77 -1.95
N GLY A 50 22.41 5.74 -2.37
CA GLY A 50 21.17 5.96 -3.12
C GLY A 50 20.08 6.60 -2.26
N LEU A 51 20.04 6.29 -0.95
CA LEU A 51 19.08 6.91 -0.03
C LEU A 51 19.28 8.44 0.08
N LYS A 52 20.48 8.96 -0.24
CA LYS A 52 20.76 10.41 -0.27
C LYS A 52 20.04 11.15 -1.39
N THR A 53 19.66 10.44 -2.44
CA THR A 53 19.00 11.04 -3.61
C THR A 53 17.47 10.96 -3.50
N ILE A 54 16.94 10.45 -2.38
CA ILE A 54 15.50 10.42 -2.11
C ILE A 54 15.08 11.80 -1.57
N SER A 55 14.17 12.44 -2.29
CA SER A 55 13.59 13.75 -1.99
C SER A 55 12.65 13.74 -0.78
N GLY A 56 12.01 12.60 -0.51
CA GLY A 56 11.12 12.44 0.64
C GLY A 56 10.55 11.03 0.76
N MET A 57 9.90 10.78 1.88
CA MET A 57 9.25 9.51 2.17
C MET A 57 7.77 9.75 2.46
N ILE A 58 6.92 8.88 1.94
CA ILE A 58 5.48 8.88 2.15
C ILE A 58 5.12 7.57 2.82
N ILE A 59 4.37 7.63 3.92
CA ILE A 59 3.86 6.44 4.61
C ILE A 59 2.34 6.41 4.48
N THR A 60 1.80 5.30 3.98
CA THR A 60 0.36 5.12 3.73
C THR A 60 -0.40 4.71 4.98
N HIS A 61 0.22 3.92 5.87
CA HIS A 61 -0.31 3.57 7.20
C HIS A 61 0.77 2.90 8.07
N CYS A 62 0.44 2.60 9.33
CA CYS A 62 1.42 2.20 10.36
C CYS A 62 1.49 0.69 10.65
N HIS A 63 1.14 -0.19 9.72
CA HIS A 63 1.55 -1.59 9.86
C HIS A 63 3.03 -1.76 9.55
N ASP A 64 3.69 -2.67 10.27
CA ASP A 64 5.14 -2.83 10.18
C ASP A 64 5.60 -3.28 8.81
N ASP A 65 4.75 -3.91 8.01
CA ASP A 65 5.10 -4.24 6.64
C ASP A 65 5.14 -3.05 5.68
N HIS A 66 4.70 -1.86 6.12
CA HIS A 66 4.77 -0.57 5.41
C HIS A 66 5.78 0.40 6.02
N LYS A 67 6.14 0.24 7.30
CA LYS A 67 7.03 1.18 8.02
C LYS A 67 8.25 0.56 8.68
N ARG A 68 8.56 -0.71 8.39
CA ARG A 68 9.59 -1.50 9.11
C ARG A 68 10.90 -0.75 9.32
N TRP A 69 11.39 -0.08 8.28
CA TRP A 69 12.69 0.60 8.27
C TRP A 69 12.60 2.09 8.61
N PHE A 70 11.45 2.56 9.09
CA PHE A 70 11.24 3.97 9.43
C PHE A 70 12.25 4.46 10.49
N SER A 71 12.37 3.76 11.62
CA SER A 71 13.26 4.15 12.72
C SER A 71 14.74 4.04 12.31
N ASP A 72 15.11 2.98 11.59
CA ASP A 72 16.47 2.80 11.06
C ASP A 72 16.85 3.93 10.09
N LEU A 73 15.93 4.33 9.21
CA LEU A 73 16.15 5.45 8.30
C LEU A 73 16.28 6.77 9.07
N ALA A 74 15.50 6.96 10.15
CA ALA A 74 15.56 8.18 10.96
C ALA A 74 16.92 8.29 11.67
N LEU A 75 17.39 7.20 12.25
CA LEU A 75 18.71 7.12 12.88
C LEU A 75 19.83 7.28 11.85
N PHE A 76 19.70 6.67 10.67
CA PHE A 76 20.65 6.85 9.58
C PHE A 76 20.77 8.34 9.24
N ASN A 77 19.66 9.02 8.93
CA ASN A 77 19.61 10.45 8.61
C ASN A 77 20.24 11.33 9.69
N MET A 78 19.97 11.05 10.96
CA MET A 78 20.53 11.84 12.06
C MET A 78 22.06 11.71 12.17
N TYR A 79 22.59 10.49 12.01
CA TYR A 79 23.97 10.18 12.41
C TYR A 79 24.95 10.00 11.27
N ALA A 80 24.51 9.77 10.03
CA ALA A 80 25.44 9.69 8.92
C ALA A 80 25.95 11.10 8.56
N PRO A 81 27.27 11.28 8.37
CA PRO A 81 27.91 12.60 8.35
C PRO A 81 27.60 13.45 7.10
N ASP A 82 27.00 12.84 6.07
CA ASP A 82 26.92 13.41 4.72
C ASP A 82 25.51 13.32 4.12
N ILE A 83 24.49 13.29 4.98
CA ILE A 83 23.08 13.29 4.57
C ILE A 83 22.27 14.34 5.34
N PRO A 84 21.12 14.77 4.79
CA PRO A 84 20.21 15.64 5.51
C PRO A 84 19.83 15.03 6.85
N HIS A 85 19.98 15.80 7.93
CA HIS A 85 19.79 15.34 9.31
C HIS A 85 18.39 14.82 9.63
N LYS A 86 17.39 15.12 8.78
CA LYS A 86 15.98 14.75 8.98
C LYS A 86 15.42 14.01 7.78
N ILE A 87 14.47 13.12 8.03
CA ILE A 87 13.62 12.57 6.97
C ILE A 87 12.56 13.61 6.63
N TYR A 88 12.46 13.98 5.34
CA TYR A 88 11.31 14.72 4.83
C TYR A 88 10.13 13.76 4.67
N LEU A 89 9.20 13.80 5.63
CA LEU A 89 8.06 12.88 5.72
C LEU A 89 6.79 13.57 5.22
N ILE A 90 6.14 12.97 4.23
CA ILE A 90 4.87 13.44 3.66
C ILE A 90 3.77 12.43 4.01
N THR A 91 2.82 12.77 4.87
CA THR A 91 1.69 11.88 5.18
C THR A 91 0.52 12.64 5.81
N SER A 92 -0.57 11.97 6.16
CA SER A 92 -1.68 12.59 6.90
C SER A 92 -1.34 12.80 8.38
N GLU A 93 -1.99 13.77 9.03
CA GLU A 93 -1.78 14.07 10.46
C GLU A 93 -1.98 12.81 11.33
N GLY A 94 -3.03 12.04 11.08
CA GLY A 94 -3.34 10.82 11.85
C GLY A 94 -2.27 9.73 11.72
N ILE A 95 -1.67 9.57 10.53
CA ILE A 95 -0.59 8.60 10.33
C ILE A 95 0.69 9.08 11.03
N ASN A 96 1.01 10.37 10.93
CA ASN A 96 2.16 10.97 11.61
C ASN A 96 2.06 10.81 13.14
N GLU A 97 0.88 11.00 13.74
CA GLU A 97 0.66 10.75 15.16
C GLU A 97 0.92 9.29 15.56
N GLU A 98 0.53 8.33 14.71
CA GLU A 98 0.77 6.91 14.95
C GLU A 98 2.23 6.53 14.74
N LEU A 99 2.92 7.14 13.77
CA LEU A 99 4.37 7.00 13.60
C LEU A 99 5.09 7.49 14.85
N PHE A 100 4.80 8.72 15.30
CA PHE A 100 5.38 9.29 16.52
C PHE A 100 5.24 8.34 17.73
N ARG A 101 4.04 7.82 17.98
CA ARG A 101 3.77 6.90 19.09
C ARG A 101 4.51 5.56 18.93
N SER A 102 4.53 5.01 17.73
CA SER A 102 5.09 3.67 17.48
C SER A 102 6.62 3.66 17.34
N SER A 103 7.24 4.78 16.94
CA SER A 103 8.70 4.92 16.86
C SER A 103 9.34 5.45 18.14
N GLY A 104 8.54 6.02 19.05
CA GLY A 104 9.01 6.63 20.31
C GLY A 104 10.04 5.79 21.07
N PRO A 105 9.76 4.51 21.41
CA PRO A 105 10.71 3.68 22.15
C PRO A 105 12.09 3.50 21.50
N ALA A 106 12.20 3.72 20.18
CA ALA A 106 13.45 3.61 19.43
C ALA A 106 14.17 4.97 19.22
N LEU A 107 13.43 6.08 19.28
CA LEU A 107 13.94 7.41 18.88
C LEU A 107 13.94 8.44 20.03
N ASP A 108 13.16 8.24 21.09
CA ASP A 108 12.92 9.29 22.10
C ASP A 108 14.11 9.59 23.01
N ARG A 109 15.14 8.73 23.02
CA ARG A 109 16.28 8.81 23.93
C ARG A 109 17.58 8.40 23.26
N SER A 110 18.65 9.09 23.62
CA SER A 110 20.03 8.75 23.24
C SER A 110 21.01 9.17 24.33
N LEU A 111 22.30 9.21 24.00
CA LEU A 111 23.36 9.70 24.88
C LEU A 111 23.78 11.13 24.50
N SER A 112 24.25 11.89 25.48
CA SER A 112 24.95 13.16 25.20
C SER A 112 26.18 12.95 24.32
N PRO A 113 26.71 13.99 23.64
CA PRO A 113 27.90 13.86 22.77
C PRO A 113 29.16 13.29 23.47
N ASP A 114 29.27 13.44 24.79
CA ASP A 114 30.35 12.89 25.62
C ASP A 114 30.00 11.53 26.26
N SER A 115 28.82 10.99 25.95
CA SER A 115 28.24 9.74 26.45
C SER A 115 28.04 9.65 27.97
N LYS A 116 28.06 10.77 28.70
CA LYS A 116 27.97 10.77 30.18
C LYS A 116 26.56 10.78 30.74
N ARG A 117 25.54 11.09 29.93
CA ARG A 117 24.14 11.10 30.36
C ARG A 117 23.22 10.65 29.24
N VAL A 118 22.09 10.07 29.64
CA VAL A 118 20.94 9.87 28.75
C VAL A 118 20.27 11.22 28.54
N VAL A 119 19.90 11.50 27.29
CA VAL A 119 19.19 12.72 26.88
C VAL A 119 17.94 12.32 26.12
N ASP A 120 16.88 13.12 26.27
CA ASP A 120 15.68 13.00 25.45
C ASP A 120 15.92 13.69 24.10
N ILE A 121 15.42 13.09 23.02
CA ILE A 121 15.48 13.65 21.67
C ILE A 121 14.04 13.75 21.16
N SER A 122 13.68 14.93 20.68
CA SER A 122 12.33 15.16 20.19
C SER A 122 12.14 14.55 18.79
N TYR A 123 10.92 14.11 18.47
CA TYR A 123 10.60 13.50 17.18
C TYR A 123 10.86 14.43 15.99
N ASP A 124 10.63 15.74 16.18
CA ASP A 124 10.91 16.77 15.18
C ASP A 124 12.41 16.99 14.94
N GLU A 125 13.31 16.46 15.78
CA GLU A 125 14.75 16.42 15.50
C GLU A 125 15.11 15.37 14.44
N TYR A 126 14.30 14.33 14.28
CA TYR A 126 14.46 13.28 13.27
C TYR A 126 13.65 13.55 11.99
N ILE A 127 12.50 14.21 12.12
CA ILE A 127 11.47 14.25 11.08
C ILE A 127 11.11 15.70 10.73
N ASP A 128 11.15 16.01 9.44
CA ASP A 128 10.55 17.20 8.86
C ASP A 128 9.20 16.81 8.24
N PHE A 129 8.13 16.99 9.01
CA PHE A 129 6.79 16.53 8.64
C PHE A 129 6.06 17.56 7.77
N LYS A 130 5.63 17.10 6.59
CA LYS A 130 4.72 17.80 5.70
C LYS A 130 3.38 17.07 5.64
N VAL A 131 2.32 17.74 6.06
CA VAL A 131 0.96 17.21 5.96
C VAL A 131 0.48 17.14 4.50
N ILE A 132 -0.16 16.02 4.15
CA ILE A 132 -1.06 15.88 2.99
C ILE A 132 -2.42 15.38 3.44
N GLY A 133 -3.47 15.74 2.72
CA GLY A 133 -4.84 15.54 3.16
C GLY A 133 -5.29 16.65 4.12
N PRO A 134 -6.60 16.87 4.23
CA PRO A 134 -7.15 17.92 5.06
C PRO A 134 -7.02 17.59 6.54
N LEU A 135 -6.90 18.65 7.35
CA LEU A 135 -6.86 18.51 8.79
C LEU A 135 -8.26 18.22 9.35
N PRO A 136 -8.42 17.28 10.31
CA PRO A 136 -9.68 17.10 11.01
C PRO A 136 -10.00 18.34 11.84
N LYS A 137 -11.26 18.79 11.83
CA LYS A 137 -11.72 19.96 12.59
C LYS A 137 -11.76 19.72 14.10
N TYR A 138 -11.89 18.46 14.49
CA TYR A 138 -12.02 18.03 15.88
C TYR A 138 -10.97 16.97 16.19
N ARG A 139 -10.36 17.06 17.38
CA ARG A 139 -9.33 16.12 17.82
C ARG A 139 -9.40 15.83 19.30
N ILE A 140 -8.88 14.68 19.68
CA ILE A 140 -8.70 14.30 21.09
C ILE A 140 -7.40 14.93 21.55
N VAL A 141 -7.46 15.74 22.61
CA VAL A 141 -6.30 16.38 23.22
C VAL A 141 -6.18 16.01 24.68
N CYS A 142 -4.95 15.80 25.14
CA CYS A 142 -4.65 15.67 26.55
C CYS A 142 -4.28 17.06 27.10
N LYS A 143 -5.00 17.53 28.13
CA LYS A 143 -4.68 18.78 28.82
C LYS A 143 -4.24 18.48 30.25
N ASP A 144 -3.11 19.07 30.64
CA ASP A 144 -2.65 19.10 32.04
C ASP A 144 -3.60 19.96 32.88
N LYS A 145 -4.04 19.41 34.01
CA LYS A 145 -4.88 20.09 35.00
C LYS A 145 -4.07 20.66 36.16
N GLY A 146 -2.76 20.46 36.15
CA GLY A 146 -1.87 20.73 37.27
C GLY A 146 -1.74 19.51 38.18
N ASN A 147 -0.75 19.53 39.07
CA ASN A 147 -0.47 18.46 40.04
C ASN A 147 -0.18 17.08 39.42
N GLY A 148 0.23 17.04 38.14
CA GLY A 148 0.48 15.79 37.41
C GLY A 148 -0.79 15.08 36.92
N GLU A 149 -1.96 15.69 37.09
CA GLU A 149 -3.22 15.15 36.55
C GLU A 149 -3.42 15.60 35.11
N SER A 150 -3.70 14.67 34.21
CA SER A 150 -4.05 14.97 32.82
C SER A 150 -5.40 14.37 32.47
N ARG A 151 -6.15 15.04 31.59
CA ARG A 151 -7.46 14.58 31.13
C ARG A 151 -7.63 14.80 29.64
N LEU A 152 -8.33 13.85 29.01
CA LEU A 152 -8.68 13.91 27.60
C LEU A 152 -9.93 14.75 27.36
N TYR A 153 -9.90 15.55 26.29
CA TYR A 153 -11.01 16.37 25.81
C TYR A 153 -11.10 16.28 24.29
N VAL A 154 -12.29 16.48 23.75
CA VAL A 154 -12.43 16.81 22.32
C VAL A 154 -12.33 18.31 22.18
N SER A 155 -11.47 18.80 21.29
CA SER A 155 -11.35 20.22 20.97
C SER A 155 -11.44 20.46 19.48
N ASP A 156 -11.96 21.63 19.10
CA ASP A 156 -11.77 22.15 17.76
C ASP A 156 -10.33 22.68 17.55
N ARG A 157 -10.04 23.15 16.32
CA ARG A 157 -8.75 23.73 15.95
C ARG A 157 -8.42 25.05 16.65
N ASN A 158 -9.45 25.77 17.13
CA ASN A 158 -9.28 27.00 17.91
C ASN A 158 -9.05 26.71 19.41
N GLY A 159 -9.05 25.43 19.81
CA GLY A 159 -8.85 25.01 21.20
C GLY A 159 -10.11 25.00 22.05
N ASN A 160 -11.28 25.31 21.47
CA ASN A 160 -12.56 25.28 22.17
C ASN A 160 -12.94 23.82 22.46
N SER A 161 -13.43 23.56 23.68
CA SER A 161 -13.90 22.22 24.05
C SER A 161 -15.23 21.92 23.38
N ILE A 162 -15.35 20.70 22.85
CA ILE A 162 -16.60 20.18 22.29
C ILE A 162 -17.31 19.33 23.33
N GLY A 163 -18.61 19.57 23.49
CA GLY A 163 -19.45 18.91 24.48
C GLY A 163 -19.92 17.51 24.08
N PRO A 164 -20.39 16.72 25.06
CA PRO A 164 -20.85 15.35 24.87
C PRO A 164 -22.07 15.21 23.93
N ASP A 165 -22.77 16.30 23.61
CA ASP A 165 -23.89 16.30 22.66
C ASP A 165 -23.43 16.21 21.20
N SER A 166 -22.17 16.57 20.93
CA SER A 166 -21.59 16.62 19.58
C SER A 166 -20.45 15.62 19.40
N ALA A 167 -19.62 15.42 20.43
CA ALA A 167 -18.50 14.50 20.36
C ALA A 167 -18.20 13.85 21.71
N LYS A 168 -17.75 12.60 21.67
CA LYS A 168 -17.38 11.79 22.83
C LYS A 168 -16.07 11.07 22.56
N ILE A 169 -15.35 10.75 23.62
CA ILE A 169 -14.14 9.92 23.55
C ILE A 169 -14.53 8.51 23.99
N VAL A 170 -14.28 7.51 23.17
CA VAL A 170 -14.41 6.10 23.55
C VAL A 170 -13.01 5.51 23.72
N ILE A 171 -12.69 5.07 24.93
CA ILE A 171 -11.42 4.45 25.29
C ILE A 171 -11.63 2.94 25.31
N SER A 172 -10.91 2.23 24.44
CA SER A 172 -11.01 0.78 24.39
C SER A 172 -10.58 0.15 25.71
N LYS A 173 -11.41 -0.74 26.28
CA LYS A 173 -11.00 -1.58 27.43
C LYS A 173 -9.91 -2.57 27.09
N LYS A 174 -9.74 -2.90 25.80
CA LYS A 174 -8.75 -3.88 25.32
C LYS A 174 -7.39 -3.26 25.09
N THR A 175 -7.34 -2.07 24.50
CA THR A 175 -6.09 -1.43 24.05
C THR A 175 -5.75 -0.13 24.77
N GLY A 176 -6.69 0.44 25.55
CA GLY A 176 -6.53 1.77 26.13
C GLY A 176 -6.53 2.92 25.11
N ARG A 177 -6.65 2.62 23.81
CA ARG A 177 -6.60 3.62 22.74
C ARG A 177 -7.88 4.46 22.73
N PRO A 178 -7.77 5.81 22.82
CA PRO A 178 -8.91 6.69 22.65
C PRO A 178 -9.29 6.81 21.17
N ARG A 179 -10.58 6.76 20.87
CA ARG A 179 -11.17 7.00 19.55
C ARG A 179 -12.30 8.01 19.65
N LEU A 180 -12.49 8.79 18.60
CA LEU A 180 -13.48 9.84 18.56
C LEU A 180 -14.81 9.28 18.06
N LEU A 181 -15.87 9.48 18.85
CA LEU A 181 -17.25 9.24 18.43
C LEU A 181 -17.90 10.61 18.22
N PHE A 182 -18.38 10.85 17.01
CA PHE A 182 -18.91 12.15 16.58
C PHE A 182 -20.37 12.02 16.19
N LYS A 183 -21.20 13.00 16.56
CA LYS A 183 -22.59 13.04 16.17
C LYS A 183 -22.70 13.82 14.86
N ASP A 184 -22.91 13.10 13.77
CA ASP A 184 -23.08 13.72 12.46
C ASP A 184 -24.25 14.72 12.49
N PRO A 185 -24.05 15.97 12.03
CA PRO A 185 -25.05 17.01 12.10
C PRO A 185 -26.20 16.83 11.11
N ASP A 186 -26.05 16.05 10.05
CA ASP A 186 -27.05 15.88 8.99
C ASP A 186 -27.90 14.63 9.24
N TYR A 187 -27.24 13.48 9.45
CA TYR A 187 -27.85 12.19 9.78
C TYR A 187 -28.34 12.12 11.23
N LYS A 188 -27.79 12.95 12.13
CA LYS A 188 -28.00 12.88 13.59
C LYS A 188 -27.58 11.54 14.21
N GLU A 189 -26.67 10.84 13.54
CA GLU A 189 -26.15 9.52 13.90
C GLU A 189 -24.79 9.63 14.59
N TRP A 190 -24.51 8.73 15.53
CA TRP A 190 -23.17 8.58 16.10
C TRP A 190 -22.28 7.77 15.17
N VAL A 191 -21.16 8.35 14.76
CA VAL A 191 -20.24 7.78 13.78
C VAL A 191 -18.80 7.90 14.26
N GLU A 192 -17.93 7.04 13.76
CA GLU A 192 -16.49 7.29 13.86
C GLU A 192 -16.05 8.08 12.62
N PRO A 193 -15.48 9.28 12.77
CA PRO A 193 -15.15 10.14 11.64
C PRO A 193 -14.20 9.52 10.60
N ASP A 194 -13.12 8.87 11.04
CA ASP A 194 -12.10 8.29 10.15
C ASP A 194 -12.67 7.18 9.25
N SER A 195 -13.70 6.48 9.73
CA SER A 195 -14.44 5.47 8.98
C SER A 195 -15.59 6.07 8.17
N PHE A 196 -16.16 7.20 8.61
CA PHE A 196 -17.39 7.74 8.03
C PHE A 196 -17.15 8.73 6.89
N TYR A 197 -16.28 9.72 7.09
CA TYR A 197 -16.13 10.85 6.16
C TYR A 197 -15.02 10.62 5.15
N PRO A 198 -15.22 10.96 3.86
CA PRO A 198 -14.11 11.18 2.95
C PRO A 198 -13.40 12.49 3.30
N PHE A 199 -12.14 12.63 2.86
CA PHE A 199 -11.36 13.85 3.00
C PHE A 199 -12.01 15.02 2.28
N SER A 200 -12.82 14.81 1.24
CA SER A 200 -13.61 15.89 0.63
C SER A 200 -14.58 16.56 1.61
N SER A 201 -15.08 15.83 2.61
CA SER A 201 -16.19 16.27 3.45
C SER A 201 -15.83 17.39 4.40
N GLU A 202 -16.47 18.54 4.19
CA GLU A 202 -16.31 19.71 5.06
C GLU A 202 -17.08 19.57 6.37
N VAL A 203 -17.83 18.50 6.61
CA VAL A 203 -18.49 18.30 7.91
C VAL A 203 -17.45 18.09 9.00
N PHE A 204 -16.44 17.27 8.72
CA PHE A 204 -15.41 16.89 9.68
C PHE A 204 -14.00 17.36 9.32
N TYR A 205 -13.68 17.55 8.04
CA TYR A 205 -12.36 17.98 7.60
C TYR A 205 -12.35 19.45 7.14
N GLU A 206 -11.19 20.09 7.21
CA GLU A 206 -10.99 21.43 6.66
C GLU A 206 -11.04 21.44 5.13
N LYS A 207 -11.26 22.63 4.55
CA LYS A 207 -11.35 22.82 3.09
C LYS A 207 -10.03 22.55 2.39
N ASP A 208 -8.93 23.01 2.99
CA ASP A 208 -7.60 22.83 2.43
C ASP A 208 -7.24 21.35 2.43
N LYS A 209 -7.00 20.79 1.24
CA LYS A 209 -6.62 19.39 1.05
C LYS A 209 -5.14 19.15 1.31
N ASN A 210 -4.35 20.21 1.57
CA ASN A 210 -2.91 20.16 1.74
C ASN A 210 -2.22 19.39 0.60
N ILE A 211 -2.60 19.69 -0.65
CA ILE A 211 -1.99 19.05 -1.82
C ILE A 211 -0.50 19.41 -1.85
N TYR A 212 0.35 18.41 -1.86
CA TYR A 212 1.78 18.63 -2.02
C TYR A 212 2.08 18.99 -3.48
N ARG A 213 2.90 20.01 -3.68
CA ARG A 213 3.32 20.50 -5.00
C ARG A 213 4.83 20.43 -5.08
N ASP A 214 5.33 19.60 -5.98
CA ASP A 214 6.76 19.41 -6.19
C ASP A 214 7.31 20.49 -7.16
N PRO A 215 8.57 20.93 -7.00
CA PRO A 215 9.22 21.85 -7.94
C PRO A 215 9.24 21.37 -9.40
N GLU A 216 9.20 20.06 -9.66
CA GLU A 216 9.15 19.49 -11.01
C GLU A 216 7.76 19.66 -11.67
N GLY A 217 6.77 20.23 -10.97
CA GLY A 217 5.47 20.62 -11.52
C GLY A 217 4.35 19.60 -11.37
N PHE A 218 4.56 18.52 -10.60
CA PHE A 218 3.54 17.52 -10.29
C PHE A 218 2.95 17.69 -8.88
N THR A 219 1.85 16.98 -8.60
CA THR A 219 1.23 16.96 -7.27
C THR A 219 1.21 15.57 -6.65
N ILE A 220 1.19 15.54 -5.32
CA ILE A 220 0.91 14.34 -4.52
C ILE A 220 -0.30 14.65 -3.64
N GLU A 221 -1.33 13.83 -3.77
CA GLU A 221 -2.61 14.01 -3.08
C GLU A 221 -2.94 12.75 -2.26
N ALA A 222 -3.46 12.95 -1.04
CA ALA A 222 -3.96 11.86 -0.21
C ALA A 222 -5.42 11.55 -0.57
N ILE A 223 -5.75 10.28 -0.76
CA ILE A 223 -7.13 9.78 -0.92
C ILE A 223 -7.46 8.86 0.25
N ASN A 224 -8.62 9.00 0.88
CA ASN A 224 -9.03 8.13 1.99
C ASN A 224 -10.35 7.40 1.73
N ALA A 225 -11.19 7.91 0.84
CA ALA A 225 -12.51 7.36 0.59
C ALA A 225 -12.50 5.87 0.25
N PRO A 226 -11.67 5.39 -0.70
CA PRO A 226 -11.62 3.96 -1.04
C PRO A 226 -10.75 3.13 -0.08
N VAL A 227 -10.03 3.74 0.86
CA VAL A 227 -9.14 3.02 1.78
C VAL A 227 -9.98 2.40 2.89
N TRP A 228 -9.94 1.07 3.03
CA TRP A 228 -10.69 0.37 4.06
C TRP A 228 -9.78 -0.55 4.88
N HIS A 229 -9.31 -0.03 6.01
CA HIS A 229 -8.36 -0.69 6.90
C HIS A 229 -8.68 -0.43 8.38
N GLY A 230 -8.16 -1.27 9.27
CA GLY A 230 -8.39 -1.17 10.71
C GLY A 230 -7.60 -0.06 11.41
N VAL A 231 -6.52 0.41 10.80
CA VAL A 231 -5.71 1.55 11.25
C VAL A 231 -5.91 2.74 10.31
N PRO A 232 -5.65 3.99 10.76
CA PRO A 232 -5.66 5.14 9.87
C PRO A 232 -4.74 4.92 8.66
N GLY A 233 -5.27 5.15 7.47
CA GLY A 233 -4.54 4.93 6.23
C GLY A 233 -4.99 5.87 5.11
N ILE A 234 -4.11 6.05 4.13
CA ILE A 234 -4.35 6.84 2.91
C ILE A 234 -3.84 6.08 1.69
N GLY A 235 -4.57 6.18 0.59
CA GLY A 235 -4.03 5.99 -0.74
C GLY A 235 -3.37 7.29 -1.21
N LEU A 236 -2.66 7.21 -2.33
CA LEU A 236 -1.89 8.32 -2.88
C LEU A 236 -2.20 8.50 -4.35
N LYS A 237 -2.19 9.75 -4.80
CA LYS A 237 -2.31 10.11 -6.20
C LYS A 237 -1.17 11.03 -6.60
N PHE A 238 -0.32 10.54 -7.48
CA PHE A 238 0.71 11.32 -8.16
C PHE A 238 0.14 11.81 -9.48
N LYS A 239 0.14 13.13 -9.70
CA LYS A 239 -0.47 13.72 -10.88
C LYS A 239 0.47 14.70 -11.57
N THR A 240 0.74 14.44 -12.84
CA THR A 240 1.41 15.39 -13.75
C THR A 240 0.36 16.10 -14.61
N ASP A 241 0.80 16.88 -15.58
CA ASP A 241 -0.06 17.48 -16.61
C ASP A 241 -0.70 16.43 -17.54
N LYS A 242 -0.05 15.28 -17.74
CA LYS A 242 -0.48 14.23 -18.67
C LYS A 242 -0.93 12.94 -17.99
N GLU A 243 -0.43 12.65 -16.79
CA GLU A 243 -0.47 11.31 -16.21
C GLU A 243 -0.95 11.32 -14.76
N THR A 244 -1.50 10.20 -14.34
CA THR A 244 -1.99 9.98 -12.98
C THR A 244 -1.69 8.55 -12.55
N LEU A 245 -0.88 8.41 -11.51
CA LEU A 245 -0.57 7.16 -10.83
C LEU A 245 -1.25 7.14 -9.47
N ILE A 246 -1.97 6.08 -9.15
CA ILE A 246 -2.69 5.92 -7.89
C ILE A 246 -2.18 4.69 -7.15
N PHE A 247 -1.84 4.87 -5.88
CA PHE A 247 -1.67 3.78 -4.93
C PHE A 247 -2.94 3.66 -4.10
N SER A 248 -3.59 2.51 -4.16
CA SER A 248 -4.83 2.26 -3.41
C SER A 248 -4.61 2.07 -1.90
N SER A 249 -3.39 1.72 -1.49
CA SER A 249 -3.03 1.21 -0.15
C SER A 249 -3.75 -0.10 0.20
N ASP A 250 -3.60 -0.56 1.44
CA ASP A 250 -4.30 -1.72 1.99
C ASP A 250 -5.80 -1.44 1.99
N THR A 251 -6.50 -1.98 0.99
CA THR A 251 -7.95 -1.84 0.89
C THR A 251 -8.67 -3.08 0.36
N VAL A 252 -9.84 -3.32 0.93
CA VAL A 252 -10.83 -4.29 0.44
C VAL A 252 -11.74 -3.58 -0.57
N HIS A 253 -11.44 -3.73 -1.86
CA HIS A 253 -12.21 -3.14 -2.95
C HIS A 253 -13.37 -4.06 -3.39
N ASP A 254 -14.47 -4.02 -2.65
CA ASP A 254 -15.72 -4.72 -2.98
C ASP A 254 -16.89 -3.73 -2.93
N LEU A 255 -17.46 -3.41 -4.11
CA LEU A 255 -18.57 -2.47 -4.23
C LEU A 255 -19.83 -2.93 -3.49
N ARG A 256 -20.03 -4.24 -3.31
CA ARG A 256 -21.17 -4.77 -2.53
C ARG A 256 -20.97 -4.49 -1.06
N LEU A 257 -19.77 -4.76 -0.55
CA LEU A 257 -19.40 -4.43 0.83
C LEU A 257 -19.52 -2.92 1.06
N TRP A 258 -18.93 -2.09 0.21
CA TRP A 258 -18.99 -0.64 0.36
C TRP A 258 -20.43 -0.12 0.35
N LYS A 259 -21.29 -0.72 -0.47
CA LYS A 259 -22.72 -0.40 -0.46
C LYS A 259 -23.39 -0.75 0.87
N GLN A 260 -23.06 -1.88 1.48
CA GLN A 260 -23.54 -2.23 2.81
C GLN A 260 -23.03 -1.24 3.87
N LEU A 261 -21.75 -0.87 3.82
CA LEU A 261 -21.12 0.04 4.80
C LEU A 261 -21.80 1.40 4.88
N TYR A 262 -22.28 1.96 3.75
CA TYR A 262 -22.99 3.24 3.76
C TYR A 262 -24.51 3.11 3.95
N SER A 263 -25.13 2.00 3.55
CA SER A 263 -26.60 1.87 3.59
C SER A 263 -27.11 1.32 4.92
N GLU A 264 -26.36 0.45 5.59
CA GLU A 264 -26.80 -0.21 6.82
C GLU A 264 -26.68 0.71 8.04
N LYS A 265 -27.81 0.83 8.76
CA LYS A 265 -27.86 1.46 10.08
C LYS A 265 -27.84 0.39 11.17
N LYS A 266 -26.86 0.44 12.05
CA LYS A 266 -26.69 -0.45 13.20
C LYS A 266 -27.46 0.10 14.40
N ILE A 267 -28.05 -0.81 15.18
CA ILE A 267 -28.67 -0.49 16.47
C ILE A 267 -27.56 -0.41 17.53
N GLN A 268 -27.53 0.69 18.28
CA GLN A 268 -26.58 0.89 19.36
C GLN A 268 -26.81 -0.13 20.49
N LYS A 269 -25.71 -0.60 21.08
CA LYS A 269 -25.67 -1.60 22.16
C LYS A 269 -25.06 -0.98 23.41
N PHE A 270 -25.86 -0.22 24.15
CA PHE A 270 -25.34 0.47 25.33
C PHE A 270 -24.98 -0.50 26.46
N SER A 271 -23.77 -0.34 27.01
CA SER A 271 -23.37 -0.97 28.28
C SER A 271 -23.76 -0.14 29.51
N MET A 272 -24.39 1.01 29.28
CA MET A 272 -24.88 1.99 30.27
C MET A 272 -26.30 2.44 29.92
N SER A 273 -26.95 3.20 30.80
CA SER A 273 -28.25 3.80 30.47
C SER A 273 -28.09 4.87 29.39
N LYS A 274 -29.17 5.13 28.63
CA LYS A 274 -29.18 6.17 27.59
C LYS A 274 -28.82 7.55 28.15
N LYS A 275 -29.33 7.89 29.34
CA LYS A 275 -29.05 9.16 30.02
C LYS A 275 -27.58 9.30 30.40
N GLU A 276 -26.96 8.22 30.88
CA GLU A 276 -25.51 8.20 31.16
C GLU A 276 -24.73 8.40 29.88
N PHE A 277 -25.07 7.66 28.81
CA PHE A 277 -24.45 7.82 27.51
C PHE A 277 -24.54 9.26 26.99
N GLU A 278 -25.73 9.88 27.03
CA GLU A 278 -25.95 11.27 26.59
C GLU A 278 -25.05 12.25 27.33
N SER A 279 -24.93 12.13 28.66
CA SER A 279 -24.12 13.03 29.48
C SER A 279 -22.60 12.74 29.45
N ALA A 280 -22.18 11.54 29.04
CA ALA A 280 -20.77 11.13 29.11
C ALA A 280 -19.91 11.80 28.02
N SER A 281 -18.82 12.46 28.42
CA SER A 281 -17.79 12.93 27.48
C SER A 281 -16.72 11.89 27.19
N VAL A 282 -16.50 10.96 28.13
CA VAL A 282 -15.53 9.87 28.03
C VAL A 282 -16.23 8.57 28.41
N ILE A 283 -16.09 7.55 27.57
CA ILE A 283 -16.71 6.23 27.71
C ILE A 283 -15.61 5.19 27.65
N HIS A 284 -15.55 4.27 28.61
CA HIS A 284 -14.66 3.12 28.54
C HIS A 284 -15.45 1.92 28.03
N ASP A 285 -15.32 1.58 26.75
CA ASP A 285 -16.05 0.48 26.10
C ASP A 285 -15.53 0.21 24.66
N ASP A 286 -16.20 -0.66 23.91
CA ASP A 286 -15.99 -0.82 22.46
C ASP A 286 -16.77 0.26 21.68
N ILE A 287 -16.07 1.04 20.85
CA ILE A 287 -16.70 2.10 20.04
C ILE A 287 -17.76 1.55 19.07
N ASN A 288 -17.61 0.30 18.60
CA ASN A 288 -18.55 -0.33 17.68
C ASN A 288 -19.94 -0.54 18.28
N ASN A 289 -20.07 -0.48 19.61
CA ASN A 289 -21.38 -0.51 20.28
C ASN A 289 -22.19 0.77 20.03
N TYR A 290 -21.55 1.87 19.67
CA TYR A 290 -22.18 3.19 19.57
C TYR A 290 -22.24 3.72 18.13
N ILE A 291 -21.42 3.20 17.21
CA ILE A 291 -21.44 3.58 15.80
C ILE A 291 -22.73 3.07 15.16
N GLU A 292 -23.56 4.00 14.69
CA GLU A 292 -24.80 3.70 13.97
C GLU A 292 -24.57 3.46 12.49
N ARG A 293 -23.55 4.08 11.89
CA ARG A 293 -23.21 3.89 10.47
C ARG A 293 -21.72 3.97 10.26
N THR A 294 -21.20 3.09 9.41
CA THR A 294 -19.76 2.98 9.18
C THR A 294 -19.29 3.96 8.14
N TRP A 295 -19.91 4.03 6.95
CA TRP A 295 -19.56 4.99 5.90
C TRP A 295 -20.66 6.01 5.65
N GLY A 296 -20.31 7.25 5.32
CA GLY A 296 -21.24 8.22 4.74
C GLY A 296 -21.51 7.92 3.26
N GLU A 297 -22.66 8.38 2.73
CA GLU A 297 -22.96 8.26 1.30
C GLU A 297 -21.94 9.03 0.43
N GLU A 298 -21.46 10.18 0.90
CA GLU A 298 -20.41 10.96 0.24
C GLU A 298 -19.13 10.14 0.06
N ARG A 299 -18.71 9.42 1.11
CA ARG A 299 -17.54 8.52 1.06
C ARG A 299 -17.70 7.46 0.00
N PHE A 300 -18.86 6.79 -0.03
CA PHE A 300 -19.13 5.75 -1.02
C PHE A 300 -19.03 6.28 -2.45
N ARG A 301 -19.67 7.42 -2.74
CA ARG A 301 -19.66 8.02 -4.08
C ARG A 301 -18.27 8.46 -4.53
N GLU A 302 -17.44 8.93 -3.61
CA GLU A 302 -16.05 9.27 -3.89
C GLU A 302 -15.18 8.02 -4.10
N ALA A 303 -15.34 7.00 -3.25
CA ALA A 303 -14.62 5.73 -3.35
C ALA A 303 -14.86 5.04 -4.71
N ASP A 304 -16.11 5.04 -5.19
CA ASP A 304 -16.51 4.46 -6.49
C ASP A 304 -15.79 5.11 -7.69
N LYS A 305 -15.42 6.39 -7.57
CA LYS A 305 -14.79 7.18 -8.65
C LYS A 305 -13.30 7.44 -8.44
N ALA A 306 -12.74 7.00 -7.31
CA ALA A 306 -11.39 7.36 -6.89
C ALA A 306 -10.30 6.96 -7.91
N PHE A 307 -10.60 5.98 -8.76
CA PHE A 307 -9.65 5.36 -9.69
C PHE A 307 -9.93 5.64 -11.18
N ASP A 308 -10.89 6.52 -11.51
CA ASP A 308 -11.38 6.68 -12.88
C ASP A 308 -10.37 7.32 -13.85
N ASP A 309 -9.43 8.12 -13.35
CA ASP A 309 -8.59 9.03 -14.14
C ASP A 309 -7.10 8.67 -14.14
N GLY A 310 -6.74 7.44 -13.76
CA GLY A 310 -5.34 7.03 -13.71
C GLY A 310 -5.10 5.54 -13.85
N VAL A 311 -3.82 5.18 -13.72
CA VAL A 311 -3.38 3.80 -13.53
C VAL A 311 -3.15 3.52 -12.05
N ILE A 312 -3.35 2.27 -11.64
CA ILE A 312 -3.47 1.89 -10.24
C ILE A 312 -2.45 0.81 -9.88
N ILE A 313 -1.77 1.01 -8.76
CA ILE A 313 -1.08 -0.04 -8.01
C ILE A 313 -1.99 -0.47 -6.86
N HIS A 314 -2.40 -1.74 -6.88
CA HIS A 314 -3.48 -2.26 -6.02
C HIS A 314 -3.08 -3.51 -5.24
N ASP A 315 -3.30 -3.49 -3.93
CA ASP A 315 -2.95 -4.60 -3.06
C ASP A 315 -3.95 -5.75 -3.19
N ILE A 316 -3.44 -6.96 -3.42
CA ILE A 316 -4.25 -8.16 -3.63
C ILE A 316 -3.85 -9.25 -2.66
N SER A 317 -4.83 -10.06 -2.28
CA SER A 317 -4.61 -11.28 -1.53
C SER A 317 -5.39 -12.46 -2.11
N SER A 318 -5.24 -13.61 -1.49
CA SER A 318 -6.03 -14.81 -1.77
C SER A 318 -6.49 -15.43 -0.45
N ARG A 319 -7.66 -16.08 -0.46
CA ARG A 319 -8.20 -16.89 0.65
C ARG A 319 -8.77 -16.08 1.83
N ASN A 320 -9.84 -15.35 1.59
CA ASN A 320 -10.63 -14.62 2.58
C ASN A 320 -9.79 -13.59 3.34
N SER A 321 -8.99 -12.80 2.62
CA SER A 321 -8.32 -11.65 3.24
C SER A 321 -9.34 -10.69 3.84
N ILE A 322 -8.99 -10.14 5.00
CA ILE A 322 -9.83 -9.20 5.76
C ILE A 322 -9.41 -7.73 5.56
N VAL A 323 -8.23 -7.49 4.97
CA VAL A 323 -7.61 -6.16 4.86
C VAL A 323 -7.16 -5.83 3.43
N HIS A 324 -7.12 -6.82 2.55
CA HIS A 324 -6.85 -6.64 1.11
C HIS A 324 -8.00 -7.16 0.28
N THR A 325 -8.05 -6.71 -0.96
CA THR A 325 -8.98 -7.24 -1.93
C THR A 325 -8.64 -8.72 -2.16
N ASP A 326 -9.59 -9.61 -1.86
CA ASP A 326 -9.46 -11.01 -2.26
C ASP A 326 -9.61 -11.09 -3.78
N TYR A 327 -8.76 -11.88 -4.44
CA TYR A 327 -8.81 -12.10 -5.87
C TYR A 327 -10.22 -12.47 -6.38
N GLN A 328 -10.99 -13.26 -5.62
CA GLN A 328 -12.37 -13.61 -5.96
C GLN A 328 -13.29 -12.38 -6.04
N GLN A 329 -13.01 -11.32 -5.27
CA GLN A 329 -13.82 -10.12 -5.22
C GLN A 329 -13.51 -9.12 -6.33
N LEU A 330 -12.48 -9.36 -7.17
CA LEU A 330 -12.20 -8.52 -8.34
C LEU A 330 -13.33 -8.52 -9.38
N LYS A 331 -14.28 -9.45 -9.34
CA LYS A 331 -15.51 -9.40 -10.14
C LYS A 331 -16.53 -8.34 -9.65
N HIS A 332 -16.33 -7.80 -8.45
CA HIS A 332 -17.19 -6.82 -7.78
C HIS A 332 -16.46 -5.49 -7.55
N THR A 333 -15.38 -5.25 -8.30
CA THR A 333 -14.58 -4.02 -8.25
C THR A 333 -15.02 -3.00 -9.31
N ALA A 334 -14.70 -1.73 -9.08
CA ALA A 334 -14.77 -0.66 -10.09
C ALA A 334 -13.45 -0.55 -10.89
N LEU A 335 -12.38 -1.22 -10.43
CA LEU A 335 -11.08 -1.20 -11.07
C LEU A 335 -11.12 -1.80 -12.49
N LYS A 336 -10.39 -1.17 -13.42
CA LYS A 336 -10.28 -1.61 -14.81
C LYS A 336 -9.01 -2.44 -14.97
N ARG A 337 -9.14 -3.72 -15.31
CA ARG A 337 -8.02 -4.69 -15.41
C ARG A 337 -6.79 -4.18 -16.15
N ASN A 338 -6.97 -3.47 -17.28
CA ASN A 338 -5.86 -2.99 -18.11
C ASN A 338 -5.12 -1.78 -17.50
N ASN A 339 -5.66 -1.17 -16.45
CA ASN A 339 -5.07 -0.01 -15.78
C ASN A 339 -4.48 -0.37 -14.41
N VAL A 340 -4.52 -1.64 -14.00
CA VAL A 340 -4.17 -2.05 -12.63
C VAL A 340 -3.04 -3.06 -12.62
N ILE A 341 -1.98 -2.73 -11.87
CA ILE A 341 -0.97 -3.71 -11.43
C ILE A 341 -1.32 -4.14 -10.01
N LEU A 342 -1.51 -5.44 -9.83
CA LEU A 342 -1.71 -6.06 -8.54
C LEU A 342 -0.38 -6.28 -7.82
N THR A 343 -0.32 -5.96 -6.53
CA THR A 343 0.88 -6.06 -5.68
C THR A 343 0.49 -6.56 -4.29
N HIS A 344 1.43 -6.58 -3.33
CA HIS A 344 1.24 -7.16 -1.99
C HIS A 344 0.77 -8.63 -1.99
N SER A 345 1.02 -9.34 -3.09
CA SER A 345 0.40 -10.64 -3.33
C SER A 345 1.08 -11.77 -2.57
N PRO A 346 0.39 -12.90 -2.32
CA PRO A 346 1.01 -14.12 -1.79
C PRO A 346 2.17 -14.65 -2.64
N ASP A 347 3.07 -15.41 -2.01
CA ASP A 347 4.23 -16.05 -2.66
C ASP A 347 3.84 -17.01 -3.79
N LYS A 348 2.61 -17.53 -3.76
CA LYS A 348 2.02 -18.35 -4.82
C LYS A 348 0.67 -17.79 -5.23
N MET A 349 0.59 -17.32 -6.46
CA MET A 349 -0.64 -16.74 -7.01
C MET A 349 -0.63 -16.85 -8.54
N THR A 350 -1.79 -17.10 -9.12
CA THR A 350 -2.02 -17.00 -10.56
C THR A 350 -3.04 -15.89 -10.78
N SER A 351 -2.76 -14.99 -11.71
CA SER A 351 -3.59 -13.83 -11.97
C SER A 351 -3.73 -13.60 -13.46
N GLU A 352 -4.93 -13.28 -13.89
CA GLU A 352 -5.21 -12.74 -15.21
C GLU A 352 -4.94 -11.23 -15.27
N TRP A 353 -5.00 -10.55 -14.13
CA TRP A 353 -4.59 -9.16 -13.99
C TRP A 353 -3.08 -9.05 -13.92
N MET A 354 -2.53 -7.91 -14.34
CA MET A 354 -1.09 -7.65 -14.26
C MET A 354 -0.64 -7.81 -12.81
N LEU A 355 0.38 -8.64 -12.60
CA LEU A 355 0.94 -8.89 -11.27
C LEU A 355 2.30 -8.20 -11.18
N SER A 356 2.62 -7.63 -10.04
CA SER A 356 3.94 -7.04 -9.79
C SER A 356 4.94 -8.11 -9.34
N LYS A 357 6.21 -7.78 -9.28
CA LYS A 357 7.26 -8.51 -8.54
C LYS A 357 8.24 -7.46 -8.01
N ALA A 358 8.80 -7.66 -6.82
CA ALA A 358 9.98 -6.92 -6.38
C ALA A 358 11.06 -6.91 -7.47
N ASP A 359 11.80 -5.80 -7.51
CA ASP A 359 12.85 -5.45 -8.47
C ASP A 359 12.36 -5.08 -9.88
N LYS A 360 11.06 -5.21 -10.18
CA LYS A 360 10.52 -4.66 -11.43
C LYS A 360 10.53 -3.13 -11.44
N VAL A 361 10.74 -2.59 -12.63
CA VAL A 361 10.62 -1.16 -12.92
C VAL A 361 9.50 -0.97 -13.93
N PHE A 362 8.55 -0.11 -13.59
CA PHE A 362 7.45 0.29 -14.45
C PHE A 362 7.57 1.77 -14.81
N MET A 363 7.01 2.13 -15.95
CA MET A 363 6.83 3.50 -16.38
C MET A 363 5.36 3.71 -16.71
N VAL A 364 4.77 4.75 -16.13
CA VAL A 364 3.49 5.28 -16.59
C VAL A 364 3.81 6.26 -17.70
N LYS A 365 3.23 6.01 -18.87
CA LYS A 365 3.25 6.95 -19.99
C LYS A 365 1.86 7.05 -20.58
N GLU A 366 1.33 8.26 -20.70
CA GLU A 366 -0.03 8.50 -21.22
C GLU A 366 -1.09 7.63 -20.51
N ASN A 367 -1.02 7.56 -19.17
CA ASN A 367 -1.89 6.72 -18.33
C ASN A 367 -1.90 5.23 -18.74
N THR A 368 -0.76 4.71 -19.18
CA THR A 368 -0.57 3.28 -19.48
C THR A 368 0.71 2.78 -18.82
N PHE A 369 0.68 1.56 -18.27
CA PHE A 369 1.88 0.93 -17.72
C PHE A 369 2.73 0.26 -18.79
N TYR A 370 4.03 0.50 -18.70
CA TYR A 370 5.07 -0.21 -19.41
C TYR A 370 6.05 -0.81 -18.41
N GLU A 371 6.58 -1.99 -18.70
CA GLU A 371 7.75 -2.51 -18.02
C GLU A 371 9.02 -1.92 -18.64
N VAL A 372 9.94 -1.44 -17.81
CA VAL A 372 11.25 -0.94 -18.26
C VAL A 372 12.25 -2.09 -18.19
N VAL A 373 12.78 -2.51 -19.34
CA VAL A 373 13.78 -3.59 -19.43
C VAL A 373 14.97 -3.09 -20.23
N SER A 374 16.14 -3.01 -19.58
CA SER A 374 17.38 -2.51 -20.21
C SER A 374 17.23 -1.14 -20.91
N GLY A 375 16.34 -0.29 -20.39
CA GLY A 375 16.06 1.04 -20.94
C GLY A 375 14.97 1.10 -22.02
N GLU A 376 14.41 -0.06 -22.41
CA GLU A 376 13.31 -0.15 -23.37
C GLU A 376 11.96 -0.33 -22.66
N LEU A 377 10.88 0.14 -23.29
CA LEU A 377 9.52 0.05 -22.77
C LEU A 377 8.77 -1.10 -23.42
N PHE A 378 8.29 -2.02 -22.60
CA PHE A 378 7.51 -3.17 -23.06
C PHE A 378 6.08 -3.12 -22.50
N PRO A 379 5.06 -3.40 -23.32
CA PRO A 379 3.69 -3.53 -22.83
C PRO A 379 3.56 -4.74 -21.91
N LEU A 380 2.65 -4.64 -20.94
CA LEU A 380 2.25 -5.73 -20.06
C LEU A 380 1.10 -6.51 -20.71
N ASN A 381 1.43 -7.43 -21.63
CA ASN A 381 0.46 -8.07 -22.53
C ASN A 381 0.36 -9.61 -22.35
N ALA A 382 0.78 -10.14 -21.21
CA ALA A 382 0.61 -11.56 -20.92
C ALA A 382 -0.86 -11.86 -20.64
N ASP A 383 -1.33 -13.05 -21.04
CA ASP A 383 -2.69 -13.50 -20.72
C ASP A 383 -2.82 -13.87 -19.23
N VAL A 384 -1.73 -14.37 -18.64
CA VAL A 384 -1.65 -14.82 -17.25
C VAL A 384 -0.29 -14.47 -16.66
N TYR A 385 -0.29 -14.08 -15.39
CA TYR A 385 0.87 -13.87 -14.56
C TYR A 385 0.88 -14.88 -13.41
N HIS A 386 2.05 -15.36 -13.03
CA HIS A 386 2.14 -16.35 -11.96
C HIS A 386 3.38 -16.18 -11.08
N LYS A 387 3.18 -16.30 -9.76
CA LYS A 387 4.22 -16.41 -8.76
C LYS A 387 4.23 -17.80 -8.16
N GLU A 388 5.42 -18.33 -7.96
CA GLU A 388 5.64 -19.56 -7.21
C GLU A 388 7.07 -19.55 -6.67
N GLU A 389 7.22 -19.66 -5.34
CA GLU A 389 8.52 -19.85 -4.67
C GLU A 389 9.57 -18.77 -5.01
N GLY A 390 9.14 -17.51 -5.10
CA GLY A 390 10.00 -16.37 -5.43
C GLY A 390 10.33 -16.22 -6.92
N ARG A 391 9.90 -17.17 -7.75
CA ARG A 391 9.95 -17.08 -9.20
C ARG A 391 8.71 -16.38 -9.74
N TYR A 392 8.86 -15.81 -10.93
CA TYR A 392 7.82 -15.03 -11.58
C TYR A 392 7.70 -15.46 -13.02
N TYR A 393 6.47 -15.62 -13.49
CA TYR A 393 6.17 -16.22 -14.76
C TYR A 393 5.12 -15.43 -15.52
N VAL A 394 5.24 -15.43 -16.84
CA VAL A 394 4.27 -14.88 -17.78
C VAL A 394 3.77 -15.98 -18.71
N GLY A 395 2.47 -16.00 -18.95
CA GLY A 395 1.77 -17.01 -19.73
C GLY A 395 1.08 -16.41 -20.94
N TYR A 396 1.22 -17.05 -22.10
CA TYR A 396 0.53 -16.67 -23.34
C TYR A 396 -0.34 -17.81 -23.83
N ARG A 397 -1.59 -17.52 -24.19
CA ARG A 397 -2.57 -18.50 -24.67
C ARG A 397 -2.06 -19.22 -25.91
N SER A 398 -2.13 -20.55 -25.86
CA SER A 398 -1.65 -21.42 -26.93
C SER A 398 -2.45 -22.72 -26.90
N ALA A 399 -3.05 -23.10 -28.03
CA ALA A 399 -3.83 -24.35 -28.12
C ALA A 399 -2.97 -25.58 -27.79
N GLU A 400 -1.68 -25.51 -28.12
CA GLU A 400 -0.67 -26.55 -27.87
C GLU A 400 0.13 -26.30 -26.59
N GLY A 401 -0.19 -25.22 -25.85
CA GLY A 401 0.54 -24.81 -24.67
C GLY A 401 0.64 -25.94 -23.64
N LYS A 402 1.79 -26.13 -23.02
CA LYS A 402 2.01 -27.27 -22.10
C LYS A 402 1.21 -27.16 -20.81
N TYR A 403 0.93 -25.93 -20.37
CA TYR A 403 0.28 -25.65 -19.11
C TYR A 403 -1.21 -25.38 -19.30
N ALA A 404 -2.02 -25.78 -18.33
CA ALA A 404 -3.44 -25.48 -18.27
C ALA A 404 -3.74 -24.54 -17.10
N VAL A 405 -4.60 -23.56 -17.36
CA VAL A 405 -5.17 -22.65 -16.36
C VAL A 405 -6.49 -23.23 -15.89
N TYR A 406 -6.64 -23.34 -14.57
CA TYR A 406 -7.86 -23.84 -13.93
C TYR A 406 -8.47 -22.77 -13.05
N GLU A 407 -9.79 -22.78 -12.97
CA GLU A 407 -10.58 -21.99 -12.05
C GLU A 407 -11.29 -22.90 -11.05
N LYS A 408 -11.15 -22.58 -9.77
CA LYS A 408 -11.95 -23.18 -8.69
C LYS A 408 -12.29 -22.11 -7.68
N ASP A 409 -13.58 -21.97 -7.39
CA ASP A 409 -14.09 -20.94 -6.49
C ASP A 409 -13.51 -19.56 -6.89
N GLU A 410 -13.52 -19.24 -8.18
CA GLU A 410 -13.02 -17.97 -8.75
C GLU A 410 -11.53 -17.66 -8.53
N ASN A 411 -10.76 -18.59 -7.94
CA ASN A 411 -9.31 -18.52 -7.89
C ASN A 411 -8.70 -19.25 -9.08
N LEU A 412 -7.61 -18.69 -9.60
CA LEU A 412 -6.85 -19.32 -10.67
C LEU A 412 -5.71 -20.18 -10.14
N SER A 413 -5.42 -21.25 -10.86
CA SER A 413 -4.24 -22.09 -10.64
C SER A 413 -3.67 -22.60 -11.96
N LEU A 414 -2.41 -23.05 -11.92
CA LEU A 414 -1.69 -23.57 -13.07
C LEU A 414 -1.25 -25.02 -12.83
N SER A 415 -1.29 -25.83 -13.88
CA SER A 415 -0.66 -27.16 -13.87
C SER A 415 -0.10 -27.54 -15.23
N TYR A 416 1.01 -28.28 -15.22
CA TYR A 416 1.63 -28.90 -16.39
C TYR A 416 0.80 -30.06 -16.97
N GLN A 417 -0.01 -30.73 -16.14
CA GLN A 417 -0.84 -31.88 -16.54
C GLN A 417 -2.33 -31.62 -16.31
N GLY A 418 -3.17 -32.44 -16.94
CA GLY A 418 -4.60 -32.50 -16.66
C GLY A 418 -4.84 -32.81 -15.19
N ARG A 419 -5.35 -31.84 -14.41
CA ARG A 419 -5.63 -31.97 -12.98
C ARG A 419 -7.06 -31.51 -12.67
N PRO A 420 -8.07 -32.37 -12.88
CA PRO A 420 -9.47 -32.03 -12.65
C PRO A 420 -9.78 -31.56 -11.22
N GLU A 421 -8.98 -31.97 -10.24
CA GLU A 421 -9.11 -31.55 -8.84
C GLU A 421 -8.85 -30.05 -8.61
N LEU A 422 -8.15 -29.41 -9.54
CA LEU A 422 -7.89 -27.96 -9.56
C LEU A 422 -9.08 -27.15 -10.09
N GLY A 423 -10.16 -27.80 -10.53
CA GLY A 423 -11.40 -27.16 -10.96
C GLY A 423 -11.60 -27.21 -12.48
N LYS A 424 -12.34 -26.22 -13.00
CA LYS A 424 -12.68 -26.13 -14.42
C LYS A 424 -11.45 -25.64 -15.20
N GLN A 425 -10.99 -26.43 -16.16
CA GLN A 425 -9.97 -25.96 -17.10
C GLN A 425 -10.54 -24.84 -17.97
N LEU A 426 -9.85 -23.69 -18.01
CA LEU A 426 -10.25 -22.54 -18.81
C LEU A 426 -9.58 -22.56 -20.19
N TYR A 427 -8.26 -22.64 -20.24
CA TYR A 427 -7.46 -22.62 -21.46
C TYR A 427 -6.03 -23.14 -21.21
N ARG A 428 -5.25 -23.28 -22.29
CA ARG A 428 -3.84 -23.70 -22.25
C ARG A 428 -2.91 -22.53 -22.59
N ILE A 429 -1.71 -22.56 -22.03
CA ILE A 429 -0.70 -21.50 -22.17
C ILE A 429 0.71 -22.07 -22.39
N ASP A 430 1.53 -21.29 -23.10
CA ASP A 430 2.99 -21.37 -23.03
C ASP A 430 3.46 -20.48 -21.88
N LEU A 431 4.26 -21.04 -20.98
CA LEU A 431 4.68 -20.39 -19.74
C LEU A 431 6.18 -20.10 -19.76
N TYR A 432 6.54 -18.87 -19.42
CA TYR A 432 7.91 -18.38 -19.44
C TYR A 432 8.28 -17.82 -18.08
N GLU A 433 9.45 -18.19 -17.56
CA GLU A 433 10.07 -17.55 -16.41
C GLU A 433 10.59 -16.17 -16.81
N ASP A 434 10.22 -15.18 -16.01
CA ASP A 434 10.64 -13.79 -16.15
C ASP A 434 11.82 -13.52 -15.21
N ILE A 435 12.95 -13.23 -15.83
CA ILE A 435 14.21 -12.93 -15.16
C ILE A 435 14.66 -11.56 -15.65
N SER A 436 14.52 -10.56 -14.78
CA SER A 436 14.87 -9.17 -15.05
C SER A 436 14.22 -8.65 -16.34
N GLY A 437 12.94 -8.98 -16.55
CA GLY A 437 12.18 -8.56 -17.72
C GLY A 437 12.47 -9.35 -18.99
N ARG A 438 13.22 -10.46 -18.92
CA ARG A 438 13.46 -11.35 -20.07
C ARG A 438 12.74 -12.67 -19.87
N TYR A 439 12.28 -13.26 -20.97
CA TYR A 439 11.40 -14.43 -20.93
C TYR A 439 12.15 -15.67 -21.38
N PHE A 440 12.10 -16.72 -20.55
CA PHE A 440 12.74 -18.00 -20.80
C PHE A 440 11.71 -19.12 -20.60
N PRO A 441 11.63 -20.16 -21.46
CA PRO A 441 10.65 -21.22 -21.29
C PRO A 441 10.73 -21.88 -19.91
N ARG A 442 9.61 -22.07 -19.21
CA ARG A 442 9.64 -22.70 -17.89
C ARG A 442 10.30 -24.09 -17.95
N LEU A 443 11.22 -24.33 -17.03
CA LEU A 443 11.91 -25.61 -16.89
C LEU A 443 11.01 -26.60 -16.13
N GLU A 444 10.96 -27.85 -16.62
CA GLU A 444 10.25 -28.96 -15.94
C GLU A 444 11.16 -29.79 -15.04
N SER A 445 12.47 -29.73 -15.31
CA SER A 445 13.48 -30.51 -14.58
C SER A 445 13.84 -29.82 -13.28
N VAL A 446 13.95 -30.60 -12.20
CA VAL A 446 14.49 -30.12 -10.91
C VAL A 446 16.01 -29.97 -10.94
N ASP A 447 16.69 -30.66 -11.86
CA ASP A 447 18.15 -30.65 -12.02
C ASP A 447 18.63 -29.51 -12.93
N SER A 448 17.81 -28.47 -13.12
CA SER A 448 18.15 -27.33 -13.96
C SER A 448 17.53 -26.04 -13.45
N ALA A 449 18.27 -24.94 -13.59
CA ALA A 449 17.79 -23.62 -13.23
C ALA A 449 18.32 -22.58 -14.21
N TYR A 450 17.58 -21.49 -14.36
CA TYR A 450 18.12 -20.27 -14.95
C TYR A 450 18.84 -19.47 -13.89
N GLN A 451 20.00 -18.93 -14.23
CA GLN A 451 20.77 -18.06 -13.35
C GLN A 451 21.19 -16.81 -14.13
N GLU A 452 20.87 -15.64 -13.56
CA GLU A 452 21.36 -14.37 -14.07
C GLU A 452 22.80 -14.14 -13.63
N ARG A 453 23.65 -13.74 -14.57
CA ARG A 453 25.05 -13.39 -14.37
C ARG A 453 25.21 -11.92 -14.01
N ILE A 454 26.37 -11.57 -13.47
CA ILE A 454 26.72 -10.18 -13.10
C ILE A 454 26.70 -9.25 -14.32
N ASP A 455 27.01 -9.76 -15.50
CA ASP A 455 26.93 -9.00 -16.77
C ASP A 455 25.50 -8.87 -17.31
N GLY A 456 24.52 -9.40 -16.58
CA GLY A 456 23.12 -9.40 -16.97
C GLY A 456 22.79 -10.43 -18.05
N SER A 457 23.66 -11.38 -18.43
CA SER A 457 23.25 -12.53 -19.26
C SER A 457 22.52 -13.59 -18.42
N VAL A 458 21.80 -14.52 -19.06
CA VAL A 458 21.15 -15.65 -18.36
C VAL A 458 21.71 -16.95 -18.90
N GLU A 459 22.11 -17.82 -17.98
CA GLU A 459 22.56 -19.17 -18.28
C GLU A 459 21.53 -20.21 -17.82
N LEU A 460 21.36 -21.26 -18.62
CA LEU A 460 20.73 -22.50 -18.19
C LEU A 460 21.80 -23.37 -17.54
N VAL A 461 21.75 -23.49 -16.22
CA VAL A 461 22.62 -24.34 -15.42
C VAL A 461 21.96 -25.70 -15.25
N LYS A 462 22.70 -26.78 -15.56
CA LYS A 462 22.31 -28.16 -15.29
C LYS A 462 23.19 -28.72 -14.18
N PHE A 463 22.55 -29.28 -13.16
CA PHE A 463 23.21 -29.86 -12.01
C PHE A 463 23.35 -31.38 -12.20
N PHE A 464 24.53 -31.89 -11.89
CA PHE A 464 24.85 -33.31 -11.77
C PHE A 464 25.32 -33.59 -10.34
N VAL A 465 25.47 -34.87 -9.97
CA VAL A 465 25.83 -35.25 -8.59
C VAL A 465 27.13 -34.58 -8.12
N ASP A 466 28.11 -34.46 -9.00
CA ASP A 466 29.46 -33.96 -8.67
C ASP A 466 29.88 -32.73 -9.51
N ASP A 467 29.01 -32.20 -10.37
CA ASP A 467 29.38 -31.13 -11.32
C ASP A 467 28.16 -30.29 -11.75
N SER A 468 28.41 -29.16 -12.39
CA SER A 468 27.38 -28.37 -13.07
C SER A 468 27.90 -27.81 -14.39
N SER A 469 27.02 -27.72 -15.40
CA SER A 469 27.35 -27.07 -16.67
C SER A 469 26.36 -25.95 -16.98
N GLY A 470 26.89 -24.79 -17.38
CA GLY A 470 26.11 -23.63 -17.80
C GLY A 470 26.14 -23.44 -19.31
N LYS A 471 25.03 -22.96 -19.88
CA LYS A 471 24.96 -22.50 -21.27
C LYS A 471 24.15 -21.22 -21.36
N ASP A 472 24.69 -20.21 -22.02
CA ASP A 472 23.97 -18.97 -22.33
C ASP A 472 22.67 -19.26 -23.11
N VAL A 473 21.59 -18.60 -22.69
CA VAL A 473 20.28 -18.70 -23.33
C VAL A 473 19.77 -17.32 -23.72
N GLU A 474 19.16 -17.23 -24.90
CA GLU A 474 18.53 -16.00 -25.37
C GLU A 474 17.12 -15.84 -24.81
N SER A 475 16.76 -14.59 -24.51
CA SER A 475 15.37 -14.22 -24.24
C SER A 475 14.49 -14.51 -25.46
N CYS A 476 13.27 -14.96 -25.21
CA CYS A 476 12.25 -15.12 -26.24
C CYS A 476 11.18 -14.01 -26.23
N ARG A 477 11.33 -12.97 -25.41
CA ARG A 477 10.35 -11.87 -25.27
C ARG A 477 9.94 -11.26 -26.61
N ASP A 478 10.90 -10.87 -27.45
CA ASP A 478 10.61 -10.24 -28.74
C ASP A 478 9.96 -11.20 -29.73
N LYS A 479 10.39 -12.47 -29.70
CA LYS A 479 9.85 -13.54 -30.56
C LYS A 479 8.38 -13.82 -30.24
N ILE A 480 7.95 -13.63 -28.99
CA ILE A 480 6.56 -13.80 -28.56
C ILE A 480 5.70 -12.61 -29.03
N GLN A 481 6.20 -11.38 -28.90
CA GLN A 481 5.45 -10.19 -29.33
C GLN A 481 5.11 -10.20 -30.82
N VAL A 482 6.06 -10.59 -31.67
CA VAL A 482 5.85 -10.68 -33.13
C VAL A 482 4.76 -11.70 -33.48
N LYS A 483 4.69 -12.84 -32.79
CA LYS A 483 3.65 -13.86 -33.04
C LYS A 483 2.24 -13.41 -32.67
N ASN A 484 2.12 -12.53 -31.67
CA ASN A 484 0.82 -12.04 -31.21
C ASN A 484 0.31 -10.85 -32.04
N LEU A 485 1.20 -10.05 -32.65
CA LEU A 485 0.81 -9.00 -33.61
C LEU A 485 0.25 -9.55 -34.93
N VAL A 486 0.59 -10.79 -35.30
CA VAL A 486 0.12 -11.45 -36.53
C VAL A 486 -1.20 -12.21 -36.33
N LYS A 487 -1.68 -12.34 -35.08
CA LYS A 487 -2.91 -13.07 -34.73
C LYS A 487 -4.10 -12.17 -34.36
N ASN A 488 -3.89 -10.86 -34.25
CA ASN A 488 -4.95 -9.85 -34.26
C ASN A 488 -5.10 -9.29 -35.68
#